data_AF-C7S702-F1
#
_entry.id   AF-C7S702-F1
#
_cell.length_a   1.000
_cell.length_b   1.000
_cell.length_c   1.000
_cell.angle_alpha   90.00
_cell.angle_beta   90.00
_cell.angle_gamma   90.00
#
_symmetry.space_group_name_H-M   'P 1'
#
loop_
_entity.id
_entity.type
_entity.pdbx_description
1 polymer ?
#
loop_
_entity_poly.entity_id
_entity_poly.type
_entity_poly.pdbx_seq_one_letter_code
_entity_poly.pdbx_strand_id
1 'polypeptide(L)' 'VIDVFPAELDSEALRIELFDGDIENMSMFDPLTGESLRKM' A
#
# COMPACT_ATOMS: atom_id res chain seq x y z
N VAL A 1 -9.84 -1.98 -0.53
CA VAL A 1 -8.38 -1.80 -0.70
C VAL A 1 -8.15 -0.56 -1.55
N ILE A 2 -7.28 0.34 -1.11
CA ILE A 2 -6.87 1.55 -1.81
C ILE A 2 -5.35 1.51 -1.95
N ASP A 3 -4.86 1.66 -3.18
CA ASP A 3 -3.43 1.74 -3.45
C ASP A 3 -3.05 3.20 -3.76
N VAL A 4 -2.03 3.69 -3.07
CA VAL A 4 -1.49 5.05 -3.21
C VAL A 4 -0.09 4.96 -3.79
N PHE A 5 0.08 5.56 -4.96
CA PHE A 5 1.36 5.64 -5.69
C PHE A 5 1.92 7.06 -5.51
N PRO A 6 2.96 7.25 -4.68
CA PRO A 6 3.53 8.57 -4.45
C PRO A 6 4.18 9.12 -5.73
N ALA A 7 4.06 10.41 -5.98
CA ALA A 7 4.61 11.03 -7.19
C ALA A 7 6.15 11.03 -7.27
N GLU A 8 6.84 10.80 -6.15
CA GLU A 8 8.30 10.85 -6.03
C GLU A 8 8.93 9.46 -5.79
N LEU A 9 8.12 8.39 -5.71
CA LEU A 9 8.58 7.03 -5.37
C LEU A 9 7.99 6.02 -6.34
N ASP A 10 8.81 5.57 -7.29
CA ASP A 10 8.42 4.56 -8.28
C ASP A 10 8.59 3.12 -7.76
N SER A 11 9.41 2.93 -6.73
CA SER A 11 9.75 1.60 -6.20
C SER A 11 8.82 1.11 -5.09
N GLU A 12 8.00 1.98 -4.52
CA GLU A 12 7.15 1.64 -3.38
C GLU A 12 5.78 2.32 -3.47
N ALA A 13 4.72 1.56 -3.18
CA ALA A 13 3.37 2.05 -3.05
C ALA A 13 2.78 1.65 -1.69
N LEU A 14 1.86 2.46 -1.17
CA LEU A 14 1.14 2.19 0.07
C LEU A 14 -0.21 1.56 -0.25
N ARG A 15 -0.48 0.39 0.32
CA ARG A 15 -1.78 -0.27 0.30
C ARG A 15 -2.50 -0.05 1.63
N ILE A 16 -3.72 0.46 1.55
CA ILE A 16 -4.62 0.69 2.68
C ILE A 16 -5.81 -0.26 2.56
N GLU A 17 -5.99 -1.12 3.56
CA GLU A 17 -7.15 -2.01 3.68
C GLU A 17 -8.15 -1.39 4.63
N LEU A 18 -9.41 -1.32 4.19
CA LEU A 18 -10.51 -0.69 4.92
C LEU A 18 -11.57 -1.73 5.26
N PHE A 19 -12.10 -1.67 6.46
CA PHE A 19 -13.25 -2.46 6.92
C PHE A 19 -14.22 -1.56 7.67
N ASP A 20 -15.50 -1.58 7.29
CA ASP A 20 -16.56 -0.72 7.86
C ASP A 20 -16.21 0.79 7.94
N GLY A 21 -15.36 1.28 7.04
CA GLY A 21 -14.94 2.69 6.97
C GLY A 21 -13.72 3.02 7.83
N ASP A 22 -13.23 2.07 8.61
CA ASP A 22 -11.99 2.18 9.39
C ASP A 22 -10.80 1.54 8.66
N ILE A 23 -9.60 2.05 8.93
CA ILE A 23 -8.35 1.46 8.42
C ILE A 23 -8.04 0.21 9.24
N GLU A 24 -8.01 -0.94 8.57
CA GLU A 24 -7.71 -2.24 9.18
C GLU A 24 -6.22 -2.58 9.04
N ASN A 25 -5.61 -2.26 7.89
CA ASN A 25 -4.20 -2.59 7.63
C ASN A 25 -3.53 -1.58 6.69
N MET A 26 -2.22 -1.45 6.83
CA MET A 26 -1.36 -0.68 5.94
C MET A 26 -0.10 -1.47 5.61
N SER A 27 0.26 -1.52 4.34
CA SER A 27 1.49 -2.18 3.89
C SER A 27 2.14 -1.44 2.73
N MET A 28 3.47 -1.44 2.71
CA MET A 28 4.25 -1.00 1.57
C MET A 28 4.50 -2.20 0.66
N PHE A 29 4.32 -2.00 -0.64
CA PHE A 29 4.54 -3.03 -1.65
C PHE A 29 5.24 -2.46 -2.89
N ASP A 30 5.91 -3.32 -3.64
CA ASP A 30 6.46 -2.97 -4.95
C ASP A 30 5.32 -2.85 -5.97
N PRO A 31 5.10 -1.67 -6.59
CA PRO A 31 3.96 -1.43 -7.46
C PRO A 31 4.05 -2.16 -8.82
N LEU A 32 5.24 -2.59 -9.23
CA LEU A 32 5.48 -3.29 -10.49
C LEU A 32 5.24 -4.79 -10.35
N THR A 33 5.67 -5.38 -9.22
CA THR A 33 5.62 -6.84 -8.99
C THR A 33 4.49 -7.29 -8.07
N GLY A 34 4.00 -6.39 -7.21
CA GLY A 34 3.00 -6.70 -6.17
C GLY A 34 3.58 -7.30 -4.89
N GLU A 35 4.91 -7.41 -4.78
CA GLU A 35 5.57 -7.97 -3.60
C GLU A 35 5.38 -7.06 -2.38
N SER A 36 4.96 -7.62 -1.24
CA SER A 36 4.86 -6.88 0.01
C SER A 36 6.25 -6.65 0.61
N LEU A 37 6.65 -5.39 0.73
CA LEU A 37 7.95 -4.98 1.27
C LEU A 37 7.93 -4.89 2.80
N ARG A 38 6.87 -4.29 3.37
CA ARG A 38 6.75 -4.10 4.83
C ARG A 38 5.29 -3.93 5.26
N LYS A 39 4.91 -4.56 6.38
CA LYS A 39 3.65 -4.30 7.09
C LYS A 39 3.85 -3.25 8.20
N MET A 40 2.82 -2.42 8.42
CA MET A 40 2.80 -1.40 9.47
C MET A 40 1.80 -1.74 10.57
#